data_AF-A0A945UA90-F1
#
_entry.id   AF-A0A945UA90-F1
#
_cell.length_a   1.000
_cell.length_b   1.000
_cell.length_c   1.000
_cell.angle_alpha   90.00
_cell.angle_beta   90.00
_cell.angle_gamma   90.00
#
_symmetry.space_group_name_H-M   'P 1'
#
loop_
_entity.id
_entity.type
_entity.pdbx_description
1 polymer ?
#
loop_
_entity_poly.entity_id
_entity_poly.type
_entity_poly.pdbx_seq_one_letter_code
_entity_poly.pdbx_strand_id
1 'polypeptide(L)'
;MKNIKQLILFALIGMLYFAPTASGDITQADATRFSSRIAISPYAQAVPNDSYTFIGVSHPSLSTALTQIGVVVEAIGMTTTTNNAAGRAAVFTVDAGETHRVFIVNQSNATINTSNASFTDARTHLIPTIDSAQFGAVRVTSVSERPQQGAGSREVAVGGVEKFDNLAQLSIWGIVFIESGGAGFAMEFIGDMQDSTLGGSLTSGVGSNLGNSSTSSSNSPLTRPARGIN
;
A
#
# COMPACT_ATOMS: atom_id res chain seq x y z
N MET A 1 14.85 2.12 -53.70
CA MET A 1 15.42 1.62 -52.42
C MET A 1 15.40 2.67 -51.27
N LYS A 2 14.42 3.59 -51.21
CA LYS A 2 14.34 4.64 -50.16
C LYS A 2 13.46 4.26 -48.95
N ASN A 3 12.55 3.30 -49.12
CA ASN A 3 11.50 3.03 -48.11
C ASN A 3 11.88 1.95 -47.09
N ILE A 4 13.02 1.27 -47.27
CA ILE A 4 13.47 0.20 -46.35
C ILE A 4 14.05 0.79 -45.06
N LYS A 5 14.67 1.99 -45.13
CA LYS A 5 15.24 2.67 -43.95
C LYS A 5 14.16 3.24 -43.02
N GLN A 6 13.04 3.71 -43.56
CA GLN A 6 11.89 4.16 -42.77
C GLN A 6 11.18 2.98 -42.10
N LEU A 7 11.03 1.84 -42.80
CA LEU A 7 10.41 0.65 -42.23
C LEU A 7 11.23 0.08 -41.05
N ILE A 8 12.56 0.08 -41.15
CA ILE A 8 13.46 -0.36 -40.07
C ILE A 8 13.43 0.62 -38.89
N LEU A 9 13.33 1.94 -39.13
CA LEU A 9 13.23 2.94 -38.06
C LEU A 9 11.90 2.83 -37.29
N PHE A 10 10.79 2.57 -37.98
CA PHE A 10 9.50 2.31 -37.33
C PHE A 10 9.50 0.97 -36.57
N ALA A 11 10.18 -0.06 -37.08
CA ALA A 11 10.33 -1.32 -36.38
C ALA A 11 11.21 -1.17 -35.11
N LEU A 12 12.26 -0.35 -35.15
CA LEU A 12 13.16 -0.11 -34.02
C LEU A 12 12.50 0.75 -32.92
N ILE A 13 11.69 1.74 -33.30
CA ILE A 13 10.88 2.54 -32.36
C ILE A 13 9.72 1.71 -31.78
N GLY A 14 9.12 0.81 -32.57
CA GLY A 14 8.07 -0.11 -32.11
C GLY A 14 8.58 -1.22 -31.16
N MET A 15 9.82 -1.69 -31.33
CA MET A 15 10.44 -2.68 -30.45
C MET A 15 10.96 -2.10 -29.12
N LEU A 16 11.16 -0.79 -29.03
CA LEU A 16 11.56 -0.10 -27.79
C LEU A 16 10.38 0.13 -26.83
N TYR A 17 9.13 -0.09 -27.27
CA TYR A 17 7.92 0.12 -26.46
C TYR A 17 7.38 -1.13 -25.76
N PHE A 18 8.02 -2.29 -25.92
CA PHE A 18 7.65 -3.53 -25.23
C PHE A 18 8.90 -4.25 -24.71
N ALA A 19 9.73 -3.54 -23.95
CA ALA A 19 10.52 -4.23 -22.94
C ALA A 19 9.54 -4.71 -21.86
N PRO A 20 9.50 -6.02 -21.53
CA PRO A 20 8.70 -6.47 -20.41
C PRO A 20 9.32 -5.88 -19.15
N THR A 21 8.65 -4.92 -18.52
CA THR A 21 8.83 -4.72 -17.08
C THR A 21 8.27 -5.98 -16.43
N ALA A 22 9.13 -6.99 -16.27
CA ALA A 22 8.94 -8.05 -15.30
C ALA A 22 9.16 -7.47 -13.89
N SER A 23 8.39 -6.43 -13.54
CA SER A 23 8.01 -6.12 -12.19
C SER A 23 6.68 -6.85 -12.01
N GLY A 24 6.62 -7.83 -11.10
CA GLY A 24 5.41 -8.62 -10.87
C GLY A 24 4.18 -7.70 -10.85
N ASP A 25 3.27 -7.94 -11.81
CA ASP A 25 2.00 -7.23 -11.90
C ASP A 25 1.24 -7.49 -10.61
N ILE A 26 1.36 -6.56 -9.66
CA ILE A 26 0.47 -6.44 -8.52
C ILE A 26 -0.89 -6.02 -9.08
N THR A 27 -1.67 -7.00 -9.52
CA THR A 27 -2.93 -6.81 -10.24
C THR A 27 -4.14 -6.88 -9.33
N GLN A 28 -3.97 -7.12 -8.03
CA GLN A 28 -5.08 -7.20 -7.09
C GLN A 28 -4.67 -6.84 -5.66
N ALA A 29 -5.32 -5.81 -5.10
CA ALA A 29 -5.31 -5.56 -3.66
C ALA A 29 -5.88 -6.75 -2.89
N ASP A 30 -5.39 -7.00 -1.67
CA ASP A 30 -5.93 -8.06 -0.83
C ASP A 30 -7.41 -7.83 -0.47
N ALA A 31 -8.12 -8.92 -0.19
CA ALA A 31 -9.53 -8.86 0.20
C ALA A 31 -9.72 -8.02 1.47
N THR A 32 -10.61 -7.04 1.41
CA THR A 32 -10.90 -6.09 2.50
C THR A 32 -11.63 -6.70 3.70
N ARG A 33 -11.90 -8.01 3.68
CA ARG A 33 -12.58 -8.75 4.76
C ARG A 33 -11.66 -9.11 5.92
N PHE A 34 -10.35 -8.93 5.76
CA PHE A 34 -9.35 -9.24 6.77
C PHE A 34 -8.80 -7.93 7.34
N SER A 35 -9.05 -7.66 8.63
CA SER A 35 -8.65 -6.42 9.30
C SER A 35 -7.13 -6.18 9.22
N SER A 36 -6.32 -7.23 9.43
CA SER A 36 -4.84 -7.16 9.28
C SER A 36 -4.31 -6.74 7.90
N ARG A 37 -5.19 -6.63 6.90
CA ARG A 37 -4.86 -6.32 5.49
C ARG A 37 -5.46 -5.00 5.03
N ILE A 38 -6.09 -4.24 5.93
CA ILE A 38 -6.73 -2.98 5.61
C ILE A 38 -6.54 -1.94 6.72
N ALA A 39 -6.21 -0.72 6.32
CA ALA A 39 -6.33 0.48 7.15
C ALA A 39 -7.16 1.52 6.40
N ILE A 40 -7.95 2.30 7.12
CA ILE A 40 -8.84 3.30 6.54
C ILE A 40 -8.68 4.60 7.31
N SER A 41 -8.38 5.70 6.60
CA SER A 41 -8.66 7.03 7.13
C SER A 41 -10.04 7.45 6.66
N PRO A 42 -10.99 7.76 7.56
CA PRO A 42 -12.35 8.15 7.18
C PRO A 42 -12.39 9.52 6.47
N TYR A 43 -11.26 10.23 6.43
CA TYR A 43 -11.17 11.55 5.85
C TYR A 43 -9.94 11.70 4.94
N ALA A 44 -10.16 12.37 3.81
CA ALA A 44 -9.17 12.83 2.84
C ALA A 44 -9.73 14.09 2.16
N GLN A 45 -8.85 14.99 1.76
CA GLN A 45 -9.21 16.24 1.09
C GLN A 45 -8.17 16.63 0.03
N ALA A 46 -8.66 17.14 -1.09
CA ALA A 46 -7.85 17.85 -2.09
C ALA A 46 -8.67 19.04 -2.62
N VAL A 47 -8.26 20.26 -2.26
CA VAL A 47 -8.89 21.50 -2.73
C VAL A 47 -7.87 22.26 -3.59
N PRO A 48 -8.24 22.67 -4.82
CA PRO A 48 -7.28 23.23 -5.76
C PRO A 48 -6.40 24.34 -5.19
N ASN A 49 -5.08 24.10 -5.14
CA ASN A 49 -4.06 25.03 -4.63
C ASN A 49 -4.35 25.61 -3.23
N ASP A 50 -5.13 24.90 -2.42
CA ASP A 50 -5.46 25.32 -1.06
C ASP A 50 -5.12 24.22 -0.05
N SER A 51 -5.40 22.96 -0.39
CA SER A 51 -5.09 21.83 0.49
C SER A 51 -4.94 20.52 -0.25
N TYR A 52 -4.15 19.61 0.34
CA TYR A 52 -3.93 18.27 -0.15
C TYR A 52 -3.83 17.27 1.01
N THR A 53 -3.97 15.99 0.67
CA THR A 53 -3.74 14.90 1.63
C THR A 53 -2.35 14.34 1.43
N PHE A 54 -1.57 14.26 2.50
CA PHE A 54 -0.27 13.60 2.54
C PHE A 54 -0.32 12.37 3.42
N ILE A 55 0.35 11.31 2.97
CA ILE A 55 0.45 10.04 3.69
C ILE A 55 1.90 9.58 3.65
N GLY A 56 2.46 9.27 4.82
CA GLY A 56 3.74 8.60 4.96
C GLY A 56 3.54 7.12 5.26
N VAL A 57 4.24 6.25 4.52
CA VAL A 57 4.24 4.79 4.75
C VAL A 57 5.69 4.36 4.96
N SER A 58 6.02 3.85 6.13
CA SER A 58 7.40 3.51 6.52
C SER A 58 7.55 2.07 6.97
N HIS A 59 8.67 1.44 6.63
CA HIS A 59 9.02 0.11 7.10
C HIS A 59 10.18 0.17 8.11
N PRO A 60 10.01 -0.22 9.39
CA PRO A 60 11.00 0.01 10.47
C PRO A 60 12.29 -0.85 10.40
N SER A 61 12.55 -1.54 9.30
CA SER A 61 13.72 -2.43 9.07
C SER A 61 14.02 -3.44 10.19
N LEU A 62 12.98 -4.03 10.79
CA LEU A 62 13.15 -5.04 11.82
C LEU A 62 13.61 -6.36 11.18
N SER A 63 14.63 -7.00 11.75
CA SER A 63 15.11 -8.33 11.32
C SER A 63 14.02 -9.41 11.39
N THR A 64 12.99 -9.16 12.20
CA THR A 64 11.80 -10.00 12.38
C THR A 64 10.63 -9.64 11.45
N ALA A 65 10.75 -8.62 10.60
CA ALA A 65 9.75 -8.25 9.60
C ALA A 65 10.12 -8.81 8.21
N LEU A 66 9.16 -8.87 7.28
CA LEU A 66 9.46 -9.09 5.87
C LEU A 66 10.35 -7.95 5.35
N THR A 67 11.15 -8.22 4.32
CA THR A 67 12.04 -7.19 3.77
C THR A 67 11.33 -6.25 2.79
N GLN A 68 10.15 -6.64 2.32
CA GLN A 68 9.35 -5.92 1.33
C GLN A 68 7.87 -6.16 1.62
N ILE A 69 7.06 -5.10 1.52
CA ILE A 69 5.60 -5.18 1.67
C ILE A 69 4.95 -4.40 0.54
N GLY A 70 4.12 -5.08 -0.26
CA GLY A 70 3.29 -4.44 -1.28
C GLY A 70 2.13 -3.69 -0.66
N VAL A 71 1.83 -2.49 -1.17
CA VAL A 71 0.79 -1.59 -0.66
C VAL A 71 0.02 -0.97 -1.81
N VAL A 72 -1.30 -0.89 -1.64
CA VAL A 72 -2.20 -0.04 -2.43
C VAL A 72 -2.74 1.04 -1.52
N VAL A 73 -2.56 2.29 -1.89
CA VAL A 73 -3.19 3.46 -1.26
C VAL A 73 -4.24 4.00 -2.22
N GLU A 74 -5.50 3.99 -1.83
CA GLU A 74 -6.63 4.35 -2.68
C GLU A 74 -7.42 5.54 -2.11
N ALA A 75 -7.72 6.51 -2.97
CA ALA A 75 -8.63 7.61 -2.69
C ALA A 75 -10.09 7.19 -2.96
N ILE A 76 -10.90 7.15 -1.90
CA ILE A 76 -12.29 6.70 -1.94
C ILE A 76 -13.23 7.90 -1.95
N GLY A 77 -14.23 7.87 -2.83
CA GLY A 77 -15.24 8.93 -2.91
C GLY A 77 -14.76 10.23 -3.57
N MET A 78 -13.54 10.23 -4.12
CA MET A 78 -12.95 11.37 -4.83
C MET A 78 -12.93 11.11 -6.33
N THR A 79 -13.12 12.16 -7.13
CA THR A 79 -12.99 12.09 -8.59
C THR A 79 -11.55 12.40 -8.99
N THR A 80 -10.88 11.42 -9.58
CA THR A 80 -9.51 11.56 -10.07
C THR A 80 -9.44 11.99 -11.53
N THR A 81 -8.30 12.53 -11.96
CA THR A 81 -8.06 12.92 -13.36
C THR A 81 -8.34 11.76 -14.31
N THR A 82 -7.82 10.58 -13.97
CA THR A 82 -8.21 9.31 -14.59
C THR A 82 -9.13 8.56 -13.64
N ASN A 83 -10.44 8.81 -13.76
CA ASN A 83 -11.43 8.31 -12.81
C ASN A 83 -11.80 6.82 -13.01
N ASN A 84 -10.81 5.94 -12.85
CA ASN A 84 -10.97 4.49 -12.81
C ASN A 84 -10.24 3.90 -11.59
N ALA A 85 -10.28 2.58 -11.41
CA ALA A 85 -9.65 1.95 -10.24
C ALA A 85 -8.14 2.24 -10.14
N ALA A 86 -7.41 2.19 -11.27
CA ALA A 86 -5.98 2.44 -11.30
C ALA A 86 -5.64 3.92 -11.02
N GLY A 87 -6.36 4.87 -11.62
CA GLY A 87 -6.12 6.29 -11.41
C GLY A 87 -6.60 6.83 -10.06
N ARG A 88 -7.28 6.02 -9.25
CA ARG A 88 -7.63 6.33 -7.85
C ARG A 88 -6.64 5.77 -6.84
N ALA A 89 -5.63 5.02 -7.28
CA ALA A 89 -4.72 4.34 -6.38
C ALA A 89 -3.24 4.56 -6.74
N ALA A 90 -2.40 4.59 -5.71
CA ALA A 90 -0.97 4.41 -5.81
C ALA A 90 -0.63 2.99 -5.36
N VAL A 91 0.11 2.25 -6.20
CA VAL A 91 0.54 0.88 -5.92
C VAL A 91 2.05 0.84 -5.90
N PHE A 92 2.64 0.36 -4.81
CA PHE A 92 4.09 0.31 -4.65
C PHE A 92 4.50 -0.74 -3.63
N THR A 93 5.79 -1.05 -3.61
CA THR A 93 6.41 -1.90 -2.59
C THR A 93 7.23 -1.02 -1.67
N VAL A 94 7.13 -1.25 -0.37
CA VAL A 94 7.93 -0.58 0.66
C VAL A 94 9.01 -1.53 1.12
N ASP A 95 10.26 -1.18 0.86
CA ASP A 95 11.42 -1.95 1.29
C ASP A 95 11.77 -1.64 2.76
N ALA A 96 12.44 -2.59 3.40
CA ALA A 96 12.87 -2.45 4.78
C ALA A 96 13.81 -1.26 4.99
N GLY A 97 13.40 -0.34 5.87
CA GLY A 97 14.14 0.89 6.17
C GLY A 97 13.75 2.06 5.27
N GLU A 98 12.78 1.88 4.37
CA GLU A 98 12.32 2.94 3.48
C GLU A 98 11.03 3.60 3.98
N THR A 99 10.84 4.85 3.53
CA THR A 99 9.61 5.62 3.69
C THR A 99 9.16 6.10 2.31
N HIS A 100 7.92 5.78 1.96
CA HIS A 100 7.24 6.30 0.78
C HIS A 100 6.27 7.40 1.18
N ARG A 101 6.06 8.33 0.26
CA ARG A 101 5.21 9.51 0.40
C ARG A 101 4.12 9.45 -0.65
N VAL A 102 2.87 9.58 -0.24
CA VAL A 102 1.73 9.62 -1.16
C VAL A 102 1.03 10.96 -1.00
N PHE A 103 0.71 11.61 -2.12
CA PHE A 103 -0.05 12.85 -2.17
C PHE A 103 -1.35 12.62 -2.94
N ILE A 104 -2.49 12.95 -2.34
CA ILE A 104 -3.76 13.13 -3.05
C ILE A 104 -3.95 14.63 -3.21
N VAL A 105 -3.85 15.10 -4.45
CA VAL A 105 -3.68 16.52 -4.77
C VAL A 105 -4.35 16.83 -6.10
N ASN A 106 -4.82 18.06 -6.31
CA ASN A 106 -5.40 18.44 -7.60
C ASN A 106 -4.33 18.44 -8.71
N GLN A 107 -4.72 18.01 -9.91
CA GLN A 107 -3.83 17.89 -11.06
C GLN A 107 -3.11 19.19 -11.45
N SER A 108 -3.73 20.35 -11.21
CA SER A 108 -3.17 21.67 -11.50
C SER A 108 -2.55 22.34 -10.27
N ASN A 109 -2.07 21.56 -9.30
CA ASN A 109 -1.35 22.11 -8.14
C ASN A 109 -0.02 22.74 -8.60
N ALA A 110 0.25 23.96 -8.11
CA ALA A 110 1.40 24.75 -8.54
C ALA A 110 2.75 24.13 -8.15
N THR A 111 2.80 23.35 -7.07
CA THR A 111 4.06 22.83 -6.50
C THR A 111 4.17 21.31 -6.59
N ILE A 112 3.11 20.59 -6.19
CA ILE A 112 3.06 19.13 -6.07
C ILE A 112 2.46 18.55 -7.36
N ASN A 113 3.30 18.34 -8.36
CA ASN A 113 2.88 17.81 -9.65
C ASN A 113 3.99 16.99 -10.31
N THR A 114 3.63 16.28 -11.39
CA THR A 114 4.54 15.40 -12.13
C THR A 114 5.60 16.14 -12.97
N SER A 115 5.49 17.46 -13.10
CA SER A 115 6.51 18.28 -13.79
C SER A 115 7.61 18.77 -12.83
N ASN A 116 7.41 18.66 -11.52
CA ASN A 116 8.39 19.02 -10.51
C ASN A 116 9.21 17.79 -10.11
N ALA A 117 10.53 17.83 -10.38
CA ALA A 117 11.45 16.72 -10.11
C ALA A 117 11.52 16.31 -8.63
N SER A 118 11.10 17.17 -7.70
CA SER A 118 11.03 16.84 -6.27
C SER A 118 9.92 15.83 -5.93
N PHE A 119 9.01 15.56 -6.87
CA PHE A 119 7.84 14.69 -6.70
C PHE A 119 7.78 13.54 -7.71
N THR A 120 8.88 13.27 -8.41
CA THR A 120 8.97 12.20 -9.43
C THR A 120 9.98 11.11 -9.07
N ASP A 121 10.47 11.09 -7.83
CA ASP A 121 11.31 10.00 -7.33
C ASP A 121 10.49 8.71 -7.10
N ALA A 122 11.18 7.57 -7.02
CA ALA A 122 10.55 6.25 -6.88
C ALA A 122 9.79 6.06 -5.55
N ARG A 123 10.01 6.93 -4.56
CA ARG A 123 9.37 6.86 -3.24
C ARG A 123 8.24 7.88 -3.10
N THR A 124 7.91 8.60 -4.15
CA THR A 124 6.90 9.65 -4.15
C THR A 124 5.80 9.32 -5.15
N HIS A 125 4.57 9.26 -4.65
CA HIS A 125 3.41 8.82 -5.41
C HIS A 125 2.34 9.90 -5.41
N LEU A 126 1.72 10.14 -6.56
CA LEU A 126 0.66 11.12 -6.72
C LEU A 126 -0.63 10.43 -7.15
N ILE A 127 -1.74 10.79 -6.50
CA ILE A 127 -3.10 10.46 -6.90
C ILE A 127 -3.77 11.77 -7.32
N PRO A 128 -3.72 12.14 -8.61
CA PRO A 128 -4.20 13.44 -9.07
C PRO A 128 -5.72 13.48 -9.11
N THR A 129 -6.30 14.49 -8.46
CA THR A 129 -7.74 14.79 -8.50
C THR A 129 -8.06 15.82 -9.58
N ILE A 130 -9.33 15.88 -9.98
CA ILE A 130 -9.81 16.99 -10.83
C ILE A 130 -9.67 18.34 -10.11
N ASP A 131 -9.71 19.43 -10.87
CA ASP A 131 -9.59 20.81 -10.37
C ASP A 131 -10.90 21.34 -9.76
N SER A 132 -11.48 20.58 -8.84
CA SER A 132 -12.57 21.01 -7.97
C SER A 132 -12.40 20.39 -6.59
N ALA A 133 -12.98 20.99 -5.56
CA ALA A 133 -12.86 20.50 -4.19
C ALA A 133 -13.32 19.04 -4.08
N GLN A 134 -12.41 18.17 -3.63
CA GLN A 134 -12.67 16.76 -3.39
C GLN A 134 -12.55 16.46 -1.89
N PHE A 135 -13.50 15.67 -1.40
CA PHE A 135 -13.51 15.14 -0.04
C PHE A 135 -13.84 13.66 -0.11
N GLY A 136 -13.25 12.87 0.77
CA GLY A 136 -13.44 11.43 0.75
C GLY A 136 -12.74 10.75 1.89
N ALA A 137 -12.27 9.54 1.62
CA ALA A 137 -11.54 8.71 2.57
C ALA A 137 -10.30 8.12 1.89
N VAL A 138 -9.37 7.60 2.69
CA VAL A 138 -8.23 6.81 2.20
C VAL A 138 -8.42 5.38 2.64
N ARG A 139 -8.23 4.44 1.72
CA ARG A 139 -8.08 3.03 2.03
C ARG A 139 -6.66 2.59 1.69
N VAL A 140 -6.00 1.94 2.63
CA VAL A 140 -4.72 1.28 2.43
C VAL A 140 -4.94 -0.22 2.54
N THR A 141 -4.50 -0.98 1.54
CA THR A 141 -4.52 -2.44 1.57
C THR A 141 -3.16 -2.99 1.23
N SER A 142 -2.73 -4.05 1.90
CA SER A 142 -1.52 -4.75 1.47
C SER A 142 -1.76 -5.52 0.18
N VAL A 143 -0.67 -5.88 -0.47
CA VAL A 143 -0.64 -6.79 -1.59
C VAL A 143 0.21 -7.96 -1.18
N SER A 144 -0.36 -9.15 -1.31
CA SER A 144 0.38 -10.38 -1.16
C SER A 144 1.05 -10.79 -2.47
N GLU A 145 2.30 -11.21 -2.40
CA GLU A 145 2.97 -11.94 -3.49
C GLU A 145 2.36 -13.34 -3.72
N ARG A 146 1.49 -13.81 -2.81
CA ARG A 146 0.82 -15.12 -2.84
C ARG A 146 -0.70 -14.97 -2.81
N PRO A 147 -1.32 -14.31 -3.80
CA PRO A 147 -2.76 -14.03 -3.82
C PRO A 147 -3.62 -15.30 -3.91
N GLN A 148 -3.04 -16.45 -4.29
CA GLN A 148 -3.74 -17.74 -4.40
C GLN A 148 -3.97 -18.45 -3.06
N GLN A 149 -3.23 -18.09 -2.00
CA GLN A 149 -3.39 -18.69 -0.68
C GLN A 149 -4.47 -17.94 0.13
N GLY A 150 -5.17 -18.63 1.03
CA GLY A 150 -6.10 -17.95 1.96
C GLY A 150 -5.34 -16.98 2.87
N ALA A 151 -5.95 -15.86 3.27
CA ALA A 151 -5.23 -14.77 3.96
C ALA A 151 -4.50 -15.17 5.25
N GLY A 152 -4.93 -16.24 5.92
CA GLY A 152 -4.27 -16.78 7.12
C GLY A 152 -3.22 -17.86 6.90
N SER A 153 -2.89 -18.15 5.64
CA SER A 153 -1.87 -19.14 5.24
C SER A 153 -0.82 -18.51 4.31
N ARG A 154 -0.65 -17.18 4.40
CA ARG A 154 0.27 -16.36 3.61
C ARG A 154 1.55 -16.03 4.38
N GLU A 155 2.04 -16.94 5.18
CA GLU A 155 3.33 -16.83 5.89
C GLU A 155 4.53 -17.16 4.99
N VAL A 156 5.67 -16.51 5.21
CA VAL A 156 7.01 -16.90 4.73
C VAL A 156 7.90 -17.14 5.92
N ALA A 157 8.62 -18.26 5.94
CA ALA A 157 9.66 -18.49 6.94
C ALA A 157 10.89 -17.64 6.61
N VAL A 158 11.21 -16.65 7.45
CA VAL A 158 12.44 -15.86 7.34
C VAL A 158 13.22 -16.00 8.63
N GLY A 159 14.41 -16.60 8.54
CA GLY A 159 15.23 -16.91 9.73
C GLY A 159 14.58 -17.95 10.65
N GLY A 160 13.76 -18.86 10.13
CA GLY A 160 13.04 -19.87 10.91
C GLY A 160 11.77 -19.37 11.61
N VAL A 161 11.39 -18.10 11.39
CA VAL A 161 10.18 -17.49 11.95
C VAL A 161 9.19 -17.22 10.81
N GLU A 162 7.93 -17.63 10.98
CA GLU A 162 6.83 -17.32 10.05
C GLU A 162 6.48 -15.83 10.09
N LYS A 163 6.47 -15.18 8.93
CA LYS A 163 6.18 -13.76 8.75
C LYS A 163 5.09 -13.54 7.71
N PHE A 164 4.23 -12.54 7.91
CA PHE A 164 3.09 -12.27 7.03
C PHE A 164 3.34 -11.03 6.16
N ASP A 165 2.77 -10.96 4.97
CA ASP A 165 2.76 -9.78 4.10
C ASP A 165 1.62 -8.84 4.46
N ASN A 166 1.69 -8.22 5.64
CA ASN A 166 0.57 -7.46 6.20
C ASN A 166 0.93 -6.01 6.58
N LEU A 167 -0.09 -5.17 6.67
CA LEU A 167 0.05 -3.75 7.03
C LEU A 167 0.55 -3.54 8.47
N ALA A 168 0.43 -4.55 9.33
CA ALA A 168 0.88 -4.52 10.73
C ALA A 168 2.37 -4.18 10.89
N GLN A 169 3.18 -4.48 9.87
CA GLN A 169 4.62 -4.23 9.86
C GLN A 169 4.99 -2.84 9.33
N LEU A 170 4.01 -2.06 8.86
CA LEU A 170 4.21 -0.71 8.35
C LEU A 170 3.75 0.32 9.38
N SER A 171 4.46 1.44 9.45
CA SER A 171 3.98 2.65 10.12
C SER A 171 3.32 3.55 9.09
N ILE A 172 2.03 3.85 9.29
CA ILE A 172 1.25 4.70 8.40
C ILE A 172 0.76 5.89 9.21
N TRP A 173 0.98 7.08 8.66
CA TRP A 173 0.50 8.33 9.22
C TRP A 173 0.14 9.28 8.09
N GLY A 174 -0.70 10.27 8.37
CA GLY A 174 -1.10 11.23 7.34
C GLY A 174 -1.56 12.55 7.92
N ILE A 175 -1.71 13.52 7.03
CA ILE A 175 -2.15 14.88 7.33
C ILE A 175 -2.95 15.41 6.14
N VAL A 176 -4.04 16.13 6.43
CA VAL A 176 -4.61 17.08 5.47
C VAL A 176 -3.90 18.39 5.68
N PHE A 177 -3.07 18.78 4.72
CA PHE A 177 -2.25 19.99 4.79
C PHE A 177 -2.96 21.15 4.09
N ILE A 178 -2.98 22.31 4.73
CA ILE A 178 -3.52 23.57 4.21
C ILE A 178 -2.33 24.45 3.81
N GLU A 179 -2.20 24.69 2.52
CA GLU A 179 -1.05 25.39 1.94
C GLU A 179 -0.97 26.84 2.39
N SER A 180 -2.11 27.54 2.44
CA SER A 180 -2.18 28.96 2.82
C SER A 180 -1.75 29.23 4.27
N GLY A 181 -1.99 28.27 5.17
CA GLY A 181 -1.68 28.38 6.59
C GLY A 181 -0.39 27.69 7.03
N GLY A 182 0.23 26.88 6.17
CA GLY A 182 1.41 26.09 6.51
C GLY A 182 1.17 25.04 7.61
N ALA A 183 -0.09 24.68 7.86
CA ALA A 183 -0.52 23.80 8.94
C ALA A 183 -1.57 22.81 8.43
N GLY A 184 -1.95 21.84 9.25
CA GLY A 184 -2.94 20.84 8.85
C GLY A 184 -3.48 20.02 10.01
N PHE A 185 -4.34 19.07 9.66
CA PHE A 185 -4.97 18.16 10.62
C PHE A 185 -4.42 16.75 10.42
N ALA A 186 -3.96 16.12 11.51
CA ALA A 186 -3.52 14.74 11.47
C ALA A 186 -4.69 13.82 11.09
N MET A 187 -4.39 12.85 10.23
CA MET A 187 -5.34 11.82 9.85
C MET A 187 -5.25 10.66 10.82
N GLU A 188 -6.41 10.13 11.19
CA GLU A 188 -6.50 8.88 11.93
C GLU A 188 -6.61 7.73 10.93
N PHE A 189 -5.77 6.72 11.08
CA PHE A 189 -5.90 5.47 10.33
C PHE A 189 -6.49 4.41 11.26
N ILE A 190 -7.71 3.99 10.93
CA ILE A 190 -8.47 2.98 11.63
C ILE A 190 -8.35 1.67 10.87
N GLY A 191 -7.89 0.66 11.59
CA GLY A 191 -7.77 -0.71 11.15
C GLY A 191 -7.08 -1.43 12.29
N ASP A 192 -7.52 -2.63 12.63
CA ASP A 192 -6.65 -3.40 13.50
C ASP A 192 -5.41 -3.72 12.66
N MET A 193 -4.28 -3.20 13.11
CA MET A 193 -2.99 -3.66 12.64
C MET A 193 -2.68 -5.04 13.24
N GLN A 194 -3.66 -5.70 13.88
CA GLN A 194 -3.73 -7.11 14.28
C GLN A 194 -5.04 -7.34 15.05
N ASP A 195 -5.85 -8.29 14.61
CA ASP A 195 -6.96 -8.79 15.40
C ASP A 195 -6.32 -9.44 16.62
N SER A 196 -6.76 -9.06 17.81
CA SER A 196 -6.24 -9.64 19.03
C SER A 196 -6.70 -11.09 19.08
N THR A 197 -5.87 -11.99 18.56
CA THR A 197 -6.19 -13.42 18.57
C THR A 197 -5.83 -14.01 19.93
N LEU A 198 -6.83 -14.67 20.55
CA LEU A 198 -6.58 -15.61 21.65
C LEU A 198 -5.63 -16.70 21.11
N GLY A 199 -4.50 -16.86 21.77
CA GLY A 199 -3.43 -17.76 21.34
C GLY A 199 -3.54 -19.07 22.11
N GLY A 200 -3.40 -20.16 21.37
CA GLY A 200 -3.58 -21.51 21.89
C GLY A 200 -4.80 -22.20 21.28
N SER A 201 -4.79 -23.53 21.29
CA SER A 201 -5.99 -24.33 21.04
C SER A 201 -6.88 -24.21 22.27
N LEU A 202 -7.89 -23.34 22.21
CA LEU A 202 -8.93 -23.32 23.23
C LEU A 202 -9.88 -24.48 22.95
N THR A 203 -10.15 -25.30 23.96
CA THR A 203 -11.03 -26.48 23.89
C THR A 203 -12.46 -26.13 23.46
N SER A 204 -12.83 -24.86 23.53
CA SER A 204 -14.05 -24.28 22.99
C SER A 204 -13.62 -23.27 21.92
N GLY A 205 -14.02 -23.46 20.67
CA GLY A 205 -13.51 -22.83 19.44
C GLY A 205 -13.71 -21.32 19.30
N VAL A 206 -13.28 -20.55 20.30
CA VAL A 206 -13.25 -19.09 20.33
C VAL A 206 -11.86 -18.54 19.91
N GLY A 207 -10.95 -19.43 19.48
CA GLY A 207 -9.64 -19.08 18.92
C GLY A 207 -9.67 -18.97 17.39
N SER A 208 -8.78 -18.14 16.83
CA SER A 208 -8.63 -18.00 15.37
C SER A 208 -7.99 -19.24 14.75
N ASN A 209 -8.66 -19.86 13.77
CA ASN A 209 -8.18 -21.03 13.02
C ASN A 209 -7.28 -20.65 11.82
N LEU A 210 -6.81 -19.40 11.74
CA LEU A 210 -5.96 -18.92 10.65
C LEU A 210 -4.48 -19.25 10.95
N GLY A 211 -4.05 -20.42 10.50
CA GLY A 211 -2.65 -20.89 10.53
C GLY A 211 -2.56 -22.42 10.52
N ASN A 212 -1.46 -22.97 10.00
CA ASN A 212 -1.25 -24.42 9.94
C ASN A 212 -1.34 -25.01 11.36
N SER A 213 -2.30 -25.92 11.56
CA SER A 213 -2.42 -26.71 12.79
C SER A 213 -1.26 -27.70 12.80
N SER A 214 -0.07 -27.28 13.25
CA SER A 214 0.97 -28.25 13.55
C SER A 214 0.46 -29.06 14.73
N THR A 215 0.02 -30.28 14.46
CA THR A 215 -0.17 -31.36 15.41
C THR A 215 1.21 -31.74 15.97
N SER A 216 1.87 -30.82 16.66
CA SER A 216 3.12 -31.10 17.36
C SER A 216 2.78 -31.38 18.82
N SER A 217 2.97 -32.64 19.21
CA SER A 217 2.84 -33.19 20.56
C SER A 217 3.89 -32.68 21.55
N SER A 218 4.53 -31.55 21.24
CA SER A 218 5.58 -30.94 22.02
C SER A 218 5.13 -29.52 22.37
N ASN A 219 4.83 -29.34 23.65
CA ASN A 219 4.19 -28.21 24.31
C ASN A 219 5.08 -26.94 24.32
N SER A 220 5.54 -26.49 23.16
CA SER A 220 6.23 -25.21 22.98
C SER A 220 5.34 -24.31 22.13
N PRO A 221 4.40 -23.56 22.74
CA PRO A 221 3.64 -22.57 22.00
C PRO A 221 4.63 -21.54 21.44
N LEU A 222 4.90 -21.62 20.13
CA LEU A 222 5.67 -20.60 19.44
C LEU A 222 4.94 -19.26 19.64
N THR A 223 5.58 -18.33 20.32
CA THR A 223 5.11 -16.96 20.43
C THR A 223 5.18 -16.33 19.06
N ARG A 224 4.02 -16.22 18.39
CA ARG A 224 3.90 -15.54 17.09
C ARG A 224 4.20 -14.05 17.29
N PRO A 225 5.07 -13.42 16.46
CA PRO A 225 5.24 -11.97 16.50
C PRO A 225 3.89 -11.27 16.24
N ALA A 226 3.68 -10.11 16.88
CA ALA A 226 2.54 -9.20 16.70
C ALA A 226 1.22 -9.49 17.46
N ARG A 227 1.24 -10.33 18.51
CA ARG A 227 0.10 -10.41 19.44
C ARG A 227 -0.13 -9.04 20.09
N GLY A 228 -1.24 -8.38 19.74
CA GLY A 228 -1.72 -7.20 20.45
C GLY A 228 -1.82 -7.52 21.94
N ILE A 229 -1.20 -6.70 22.77
CA ILE A 229 -1.36 -6.78 24.21
C ILE A 229 -2.75 -6.24 24.53
N ASN A 230 -3.61 -7.08 25.09
CA ASN A 230 -4.60 -6.65 26.06
C ASN A 230 -4.44 -7.55 27.29
#